data_AF-K7ZXQ7-F1
#
_entry.id   AF-K7ZXQ7-F1
#
_cell.length_a   1.000
_cell.length_b   1.000
_cell.length_c   1.000
_cell.angle_alpha   90.00
_cell.angle_beta   90.00
_cell.angle_gamma   90.00
#
_symmetry.space_group_name_H-M   'P 1'
#
loop_
_entity.id
_entity.type
_entity.pdbx_description
1 polymer ?
#
loop_
_entity_poly.entity_id
_entity_poly.type
_entity_poly.pdbx_seq_one_letter_code
_entity_poly.pdbx_strand_id
1 'polypeptide(L)' 'MRGLFSWAADYYYKLDKATLTDYSLEQQASIIADYWLILVYGMNTWISFHAPNHQGRYCGNDNLRDIPRLYRKIVTGRD' A
#
# COMPACT_ATOMS: atom_id res chain seq x y z
N MET A 1 -11.63 -11.77 -21.73
CA MET A 1 -10.61 -10.87 -22.31
C MET A 1 -9.34 -10.99 -21.48
N ARG A 2 -8.30 -11.67 -21.97
CA ARG A 2 -6.94 -11.65 -21.41
C ARG A 2 -6.14 -10.72 -22.33
N GLY A 3 -5.78 -9.52 -21.86
CA GLY A 3 -4.89 -8.61 -22.61
C GLY A 3 -5.28 -7.12 -22.72
N LEU A 4 -6.34 -6.62 -22.07
CA LEU A 4 -6.77 -5.21 -22.20
C LEU A 4 -6.28 -4.26 -21.09
N PHE A 5 -5.46 -4.71 -20.13
CA PHE A 5 -5.01 -3.89 -18.98
C PHE A 5 -3.51 -3.56 -18.97
N SER A 6 -2.80 -3.70 -20.09
CA SER A 6 -1.32 -3.68 -20.10
C SER A 6 -0.66 -2.31 -19.88
N TRP A 7 -1.39 -1.22 -19.61
CA TRP A 7 -0.78 0.11 -19.47
C TRP A 7 -1.40 1.07 -18.43
N ALA A 8 -2.52 0.69 -17.80
CA ALA A 8 -3.25 1.55 -16.85
C ALA A 8 -3.74 0.76 -15.63
N ALA A 9 -2.93 -0.21 -15.18
CA ALA A 9 -3.10 -0.81 -13.87
C ALA A 9 -2.92 0.30 -12.82
N ASP A 10 -3.99 0.64 -12.10
CA ASP A 10 -3.95 1.64 -11.03
C ASP A 10 -3.21 1.05 -9.84
N TYR A 11 -1.90 1.25 -9.86
CA TYR A 11 -1.02 0.83 -8.77
C TYR A 11 -1.09 1.79 -7.58
N TYR A 12 -1.70 2.96 -7.77
CA TYR A 12 -1.89 3.93 -6.71
C TYR A 12 -2.97 3.44 -5.75
N TYR A 13 -2.75 3.64 -4.46
CA TYR A 13 -3.75 3.25 -3.46
C TYR A 13 -3.74 4.16 -2.25
N LYS A 14 -4.86 4.15 -1.53
CA LYS A 14 -5.03 4.76 -0.22
C LYS A 14 -5.47 3.68 0.76
N LEU A 15 -5.18 3.87 2.04
CA LEU A 15 -5.58 2.93 3.10
C LEU A 15 -6.99 3.29 3.61
N ASP A 16 -7.93 3.55 2.69
CA ASP A 16 -9.27 4.06 2.96
C ASP A 16 -10.37 2.99 2.98
N LYS A 17 -10.07 1.76 2.54
CA LYS A 17 -11.04 0.66 2.51
C LYS A 17 -10.98 -0.18 3.78
N ALA A 18 -12.05 -0.95 4.01
CA ALA A 18 -12.20 -1.75 5.22
C ALA A 18 -11.29 -2.98 5.22
N THR A 19 -11.15 -3.66 4.09
CA THR A 19 -10.42 -4.93 3.98
C THR A 19 -9.52 -4.98 2.75
N LEU A 20 -8.50 -5.83 2.79
CA LEU A 20 -7.60 -6.06 1.66
C LEU A 20 -8.36 -6.52 0.40
N THR A 21 -9.41 -7.33 0.54
CA THR A 21 -10.19 -7.85 -0.59
C THR A 21 -11.00 -6.79 -1.33
N ASP A 22 -11.17 -5.60 -0.75
CA ASP A 22 -11.86 -4.47 -1.40
C ASP A 22 -10.96 -3.76 -2.44
N TYR A 23 -9.68 -4.09 -2.49
CA TYR A 23 -8.70 -3.54 -3.44
C TYR A 23 -8.57 -4.41 -4.70
N SER A 24 -8.11 -3.83 -5.82
CA SER A 24 -7.75 -4.62 -7.00
C SER A 24 -6.59 -5.58 -6.66
N LEU A 25 -6.42 -6.68 -7.40
CA LEU A 25 -5.31 -7.63 -7.13
C LEU A 25 -3.93 -6.96 -7.18
N GLU A 26 -3.76 -5.95 -8.03
CA GLU A 26 -2.51 -5.19 -8.17
C GLU A 26 -2.27 -4.27 -6.97
N GLN A 27 -3.33 -3.64 -6.45
CA GLN A 27 -3.28 -2.86 -5.22
C GLN A 27 -3.06 -3.75 -4.00
N GLN A 28 -3.72 -4.91 -3.93
CA GLN A 28 -3.51 -5.91 -2.88
C GLN A 28 -2.04 -6.33 -2.80
N ALA A 29 -1.44 -6.67 -3.93
CA ALA A 29 -0.03 -7.04 -4.00
C ALA A 29 0.89 -5.89 -3.57
N SER A 30 0.58 -4.65 -3.98
CA SER A 30 1.35 -3.46 -3.59
C SER A 30 1.26 -3.18 -2.08
N ILE A 31 0.05 -3.27 -1.50
CA ILE A 31 -0.20 -3.12 -0.06
C ILE A 31 0.56 -4.18 0.75
N ILE A 32 0.55 -5.44 0.32
CA ILE A 32 1.29 -6.53 0.99
C ILE A 32 2.80 -6.28 0.93
N ALA A 33 3.33 -5.85 -0.23
CA ALA A 33 4.75 -5.57 -0.40
C ALA A 33 5.22 -4.42 0.51
N ASP A 34 4.45 -3.33 0.56
CA ASP A 34 4.75 -2.19 1.44
C ASP A 34 4.62 -2.55 2.92
N TYR A 35 3.64 -3.38 3.30
CA TYR A 35 3.54 -3.88 4.67
C TYR A 35 4.74 -4.75 5.06
N TRP A 36 5.17 -5.66 4.17
CA TRP A 36 6.38 -6.45 4.39
C TRP A 36 7.63 -5.57 4.53
N LEU A 37 7.76 -4.53 3.69
CA LEU A 37 8.87 -3.57 3.77
C LEU A 37 8.92 -2.88 5.14
N ILE A 38 7.77 -2.45 5.68
CA ILE A 38 7.66 -1.87 7.02
C ILE A 38 8.07 -2.88 8.10
N LEU A 39 7.66 -4.14 7.98
CA LEU A 39 7.98 -5.17 8.98
C LEU A 39 9.47 -5.55 9.00
N VAL A 40 10.14 -5.59 7.84
CA VAL A 40 11.53 -6.02 7.72
C VAL A 40 12.53 -4.88 7.93
N TYR A 41 12.24 -3.70 7.37
CA TYR A 41 13.18 -2.58 7.34
C TYR A 41 12.73 -1.37 8.18
N GLY A 42 11.47 -1.36 8.63
CA GLY A 42 10.91 -0.28 9.43
C GLY A 42 10.40 0.91 8.62
N MET A 43 9.80 1.85 9.33
CA MET A 43 9.14 3.03 8.75
C MET A 43 10.08 3.98 8.02
N ASN A 44 11.33 4.13 8.48
CA ASN A 44 12.29 5.05 7.84
C ASN A 44 12.55 4.66 6.38
N THR A 45 12.74 3.36 6.13
CA THR A 45 12.91 2.85 4.77
C THR A 45 11.65 3.07 3.94
N TRP A 46 10.46 2.74 4.47
CA TRP A 46 9.20 2.97 3.78
C TRP A 46 8.99 4.45 3.38
N ILE A 47 9.32 5.40 4.27
CA ILE A 47 9.28 6.84 3.99
C ILE A 47 10.24 7.21 2.86
N SER A 48 11.47 6.68 2.86
CA SER A 48 12.43 6.94 1.78
C SER A 48 11.90 6.49 0.40
N PHE A 49 11.18 5.36 0.35
CA PHE A 49 10.55 4.87 -0.88
C PHE A 49 9.34 5.71 -1.33
N HIS A 50 8.74 6.49 -0.44
CA HIS A 50 7.57 7.32 -0.70
C HIS A 50 7.87 8.83 -0.69
N ALA A 51 9.13 9.22 -0.57
CA ALA A 51 9.56 10.61 -0.67
C ALA A 51 9.22 11.18 -2.07
N PRO A 52 9.00 12.50 -2.21
CA PRO A 52 8.43 13.14 -3.41
C PRO A 52 9.18 12.94 -4.75
N ASN A 53 10.35 12.29 -4.74
CA ASN A 53 11.11 11.90 -5.93
C ASN A 53 11.18 10.38 -6.17
N HIS A 54 10.48 9.59 -5.34
CA HIS A 54 10.47 8.14 -5.41
C HIS A 54 9.10 7.63 -5.87
N GLN A 55 9.13 6.48 -6.53
CA GLN A 55 7.98 5.84 -7.18
C GLN A 55 7.05 5.15 -6.16
N GLY A 56 6.81 5.80 -5.02
CA GLY A 56 5.89 5.35 -4.00
C GLY A 56 4.48 5.29 -4.56
N ARG A 57 3.82 4.15 -4.34
CA ARG A 57 2.47 3.86 -4.87
C ARG A 57 1.36 4.27 -3.90
N TYR A 58 1.70 4.45 -2.62
CA TYR A 58 0.76 4.99 -1.64
C TYR A 58 0.54 6.50 -1.86
N CYS A 59 -0.73 6.90 -1.99
CA CYS A 59 -1.17 8.29 -2.21
C CYS A 59 -2.10 8.82 -1.09
N GLY A 60 -2.06 8.19 0.09
CA GLY A 60 -2.83 8.67 1.23
C GLY A 60 -2.16 9.86 1.92
N ASN A 61 -2.95 10.60 2.69
CA ASN A 61 -2.48 11.72 3.52
C ASN A 61 -2.55 11.36 5.01
N ASP A 62 -2.37 10.07 5.33
CA ASP A 62 -2.47 9.56 6.70
C ASP A 62 -1.26 10.00 7.54
N ASN A 63 -1.46 10.08 8.85
CA ASN A 63 -0.35 10.37 9.75
C ASN A 63 0.67 9.23 9.70
N LEU A 64 1.95 9.56 9.50
CA LEU A 64 3.04 8.58 9.44
C LEU A 64 3.08 7.63 10.65
N ARG A 65 2.63 8.09 11.83
CA ARG A 65 2.54 7.26 13.04
C ARG A 65 1.47 6.17 12.95
N ASP A 66 0.41 6.44 12.20
CA ASP A 66 -0.72 5.53 12.02
C ASP A 66 -0.51 4.53 10.88
N ILE A 67 0.42 4.82 9.95
CA ILE A 67 0.69 3.98 8.77
C ILE A 67 0.87 2.49 9.12
N PRO A 68 1.74 2.07 10.06
CA PRO A 68 1.89 0.65 10.40
C PRO A 68 0.60 0.01 10.91
N ARG A 69 -0.20 0.78 11.68
CA ARG A 69 -1.47 0.32 12.23
C ARG A 69 -2.51 0.14 11.13
N LEU A 70 -2.56 1.06 10.17
CA LEU A 70 -3.47 1.01 9.03
C LEU A 70 -3.16 -0.20 8.12
N TYR A 71 -1.90 -0.44 7.78
CA TYR A 71 -1.52 -1.64 7.02
C TYR A 71 -1.88 -2.92 7.77
N ARG A 72 -1.57 -3.00 9.08
CA ARG A 72 -1.95 -4.15 9.90
C ARG A 72 -3.45 -4.37 9.88
N LYS A 73 -4.25 -3.32 10.04
CA LYS A 73 -5.71 -3.38 10.02
C LYS A 73 -6.24 -3.95 8.71
N ILE A 74 -5.78 -3.42 7.58
CA ILE A 74 -6.24 -3.83 6.24
C ILE A 74 -5.82 -5.26 5.91
N VAL A 75 -4.57 -5.64 6.23
CA VAL A 75 -4.00 -6.96 5.90
C VAL A 75 -4.52 -8.07 6.82
N THR A 76 -4.67 -7.79 8.12
CA THR A 76 -5.02 -8.82 9.12
C THR A 76 -6.47 -8.77 9.60
N GLY A 77 -7.20 -7.69 9.30
CA GLY A 77 -8.54 -7.45 9.83
C GLY A 77 -8.59 -7.18 11.33
N ARG A 78 -7.45 -6.96 12.00
CA ARG A 78 -7.33 -6.67 13.44
C ARG A 78 -6.93 -5.22 13.68
N ASP A 79 -7.70 -4.52 14.54
CA ASP A 79 -7.33 -3.22 15.11
C ASP A 79 -6.22 -3.35 16.15
#